data_AF-A0A497QY96-F1
#
_entry.id   AF-A0A497QY96-F1
#
_cell.length_a   1.000
_cell.length_b   1.000
_cell.length_c   1.000
_cell.angle_alpha   90.00
_cell.angle_beta   90.00
_cell.angle_gamma   90.00
#
_symmetry.space_group_name_H-M   'P 1'
#
loop_
_entity.id
_entity.type
_entity.pdbx_description
1 polymer ?
#
loop_
_entity_poly.entity_id
_entity_poly.type
_entity_poly.pdbx_seq_one_letter_code
_entity_poly.pdbx_strand_id
1 'polypeptide(L)'
;MFFLRTFTCSSIYLLHRMKSAMSIGLWYPNEPLIYSIILLVSMGIGVMVFIMLFFVKAGYGRHMDGHWGPKMNTHLGWFIMELPTIVIMLLCFGLSDKKTSITHYAFLMIWFIHYAHRVFIYPFRIKNGKKITLTIVAMGFFFNLVNVYIQGRWLFTLSDAIYADDLLFNFSNADYTTIAWLYTPQFIIGTIIFAVGYFINKQSDYILRNLRKLGE
;
A
#
# COMPACT_ATOMS: atom_id res chain seq x y z
N MET A 1 -44.87 -16.34 -19.37
CA MET A 1 -43.90 -17.35 -18.87
C MET A 1 -42.47 -17.17 -19.40
N PHE A 2 -42.17 -16.19 -20.28
CA PHE A 2 -40.82 -15.96 -20.82
C PHE A 2 -39.96 -14.97 -20.02
N PHE A 3 -40.56 -14.15 -19.15
CA PHE A 3 -39.88 -13.06 -18.45
C PHE A 3 -39.20 -13.46 -17.12
N LEU A 4 -39.58 -14.60 -16.54
CA LEU A 4 -39.00 -15.13 -15.29
C LEU A 4 -37.79 -16.07 -15.52
N ARG A 5 -37.54 -16.49 -16.77
CA ARG A 5 -36.46 -17.42 -17.12
C ARG A 5 -35.13 -16.74 -17.46
N THR A 6 -35.16 -15.45 -17.83
CA THR A 6 -33.97 -14.65 -18.15
C THR A 6 -33.26 -14.12 -16.90
N PHE A 7 -34.01 -13.78 -15.84
CA PHE A 7 -33.44 -13.33 -14.57
C PHE A 7 -32.74 -14.43 -13.78
N THR A 8 -33.24 -15.67 -13.84
CA THR A 8 -32.63 -16.81 -13.14
C THR A 8 -31.34 -17.26 -13.81
N CYS A 9 -31.25 -17.22 -15.14
CA CYS A 9 -30.03 -17.57 -15.88
C CYS A 9 -28.89 -16.56 -15.61
N SER A 10 -29.19 -15.25 -15.61
CA SER A 10 -28.20 -14.20 -15.36
C SER A 10 -27.68 -14.23 -13.91
N SER A 11 -28.55 -14.50 -12.93
CA SER A 11 -28.17 -14.60 -11.52
C SER A 11 -27.33 -15.85 -11.20
N ILE A 12 -27.61 -16.99 -11.84
CA ILE A 12 -26.80 -18.22 -11.72
C ILE A 12 -25.44 -18.03 -12.43
N TYR A 13 -25.41 -17.36 -13.57
CA TYR A 13 -24.15 -16.99 -14.25
C TYR A 13 -23.31 -16.05 -13.39
N LEU A 14 -23.92 -15.02 -12.78
CA LEU A 14 -23.26 -14.12 -11.84
C LEU A 14 -22.75 -14.87 -10.60
N LEU A 15 -23.53 -15.77 -10.01
CA LEU A 15 -23.10 -16.58 -8.87
C LEU A 15 -21.97 -17.57 -9.22
N HIS A 16 -22.00 -18.16 -10.40
CA HIS A 16 -20.93 -19.03 -10.88
C HIS A 16 -19.66 -18.23 -11.19
N ARG A 17 -19.80 -17.04 -11.78
CA ARG A 17 -18.70 -16.10 -12.03
C ARG A 17 -18.15 -15.50 -10.73
N MET A 18 -18.97 -15.27 -9.72
CA MET A 18 -18.55 -14.83 -8.38
C MET A 18 -17.82 -15.94 -7.62
N LYS A 19 -18.31 -17.18 -7.67
CA LYS A 19 -17.61 -18.34 -7.09
C LYS A 19 -16.29 -18.63 -7.81
N SER A 20 -16.26 -18.49 -9.13
CA SER A 20 -15.05 -18.57 -9.94
C SER A 20 -14.08 -17.43 -9.62
N ALA A 21 -14.55 -16.17 -9.56
CA ALA A 21 -13.76 -14.99 -9.19
C ALA A 21 -13.14 -15.10 -7.78
N MET A 22 -13.91 -15.59 -6.80
CA MET A 22 -13.42 -15.80 -5.44
C MET A 22 -12.44 -16.97 -5.34
N SER A 23 -12.52 -17.96 -6.25
CA SER A 23 -11.54 -19.06 -6.34
C SER A 23 -10.21 -18.67 -7.01
N ILE A 24 -10.17 -17.53 -7.71
CA ILE A 24 -8.97 -16.99 -8.41
C ILE A 24 -8.43 -15.71 -7.76
N GLY A 25 -8.94 -15.34 -6.58
CA GLY A 25 -8.43 -14.22 -5.78
C GLY A 25 -9.03 -12.85 -6.09
N LEU A 26 -10.04 -12.74 -6.96
CA LEU A 26 -10.78 -11.50 -7.21
C LEU A 26 -11.91 -11.30 -6.19
N TRP A 27 -12.10 -10.05 -5.76
CA TRP A 27 -13.17 -9.68 -4.84
C TRP A 27 -14.50 -9.46 -5.57
N TYR A 28 -14.44 -9.00 -6.83
CA TYR A 28 -15.57 -8.83 -7.74
C TYR A 28 -15.07 -8.79 -9.20
N PRO A 29 -15.92 -9.08 -10.21
CA PRO A 29 -15.48 -9.20 -11.60
C PRO A 29 -14.84 -7.95 -12.20
N ASN A 30 -15.23 -6.75 -11.75
CA ASN A 30 -14.73 -5.48 -12.28
C ASN A 30 -13.51 -4.94 -11.51
N GLU A 31 -12.89 -5.74 -10.65
CA GLU A 31 -11.77 -5.29 -9.80
C GLU A 31 -10.56 -4.80 -10.60
N PRO A 32 -10.11 -5.45 -11.69
CA PRO A 32 -8.97 -4.94 -12.47
C PRO A 32 -9.20 -3.54 -13.05
N LEU A 33 -10.41 -3.26 -13.53
CA LEU A 33 -10.82 -1.93 -13.98
C LEU A 33 -10.77 -0.90 -12.84
N ILE A 34 -11.37 -1.23 -11.69
CA ILE A 34 -11.39 -0.33 -10.53
C ILE A 34 -9.97 -0.07 -10.01
N TYR A 35 -9.14 -1.11 -9.94
CA TYR A 35 -7.73 -1.01 -9.61
C TYR A 35 -7.01 -0.01 -10.53
N SER A 36 -7.23 -0.12 -11.84
CA SER A 36 -6.59 0.77 -12.82
C SER A 36 -6.97 2.23 -12.63
N ILE A 37 -8.25 2.50 -12.32
CA ILE A 37 -8.75 3.84 -12.01
C ILE A 37 -8.11 4.37 -10.73
N ILE A 38 -8.08 3.56 -9.66
CA ILE A 38 -7.47 3.93 -8.38
C ILE A 38 -5.98 4.25 -8.56
N LEU A 39 -5.26 3.44 -9.34
CA LEU A 39 -3.84 3.67 -9.63
C LEU A 39 -3.62 5.01 -10.34
N LEU A 40 -4.36 5.27 -11.43
CA LEU A 40 -4.25 6.52 -12.18
C LEU A 40 -4.59 7.75 -11.32
N VAL A 41 -5.69 7.68 -10.57
CA VAL A 41 -6.11 8.76 -9.67
C VAL A 41 -5.04 9.01 -8.61
N SER A 42 -4.46 7.95 -8.04
CA SER A 42 -3.38 8.07 -7.05
C SER A 42 -2.12 8.71 -7.64
N MET A 43 -1.74 8.35 -8.87
CA MET A 43 -0.63 8.98 -9.58
C MET A 43 -0.91 10.46 -9.86
N GLY A 44 -2.12 10.80 -10.31
CA GLY A 44 -2.55 12.17 -10.55
C GLY A 44 -2.54 13.02 -9.28
N ILE A 45 -3.05 12.48 -8.17
CA ILE A 45 -2.97 13.11 -6.84
C ILE A 45 -1.50 13.31 -6.45
N GLY A 46 -0.62 12.35 -6.70
CA GLY A 46 0.81 12.46 -6.43
C GLY A 46 1.46 13.65 -7.15
N VAL A 47 1.19 13.82 -8.44
CA VAL A 47 1.67 14.97 -9.24
C VAL A 47 1.11 16.28 -8.71
N MET A 48 -0.20 16.31 -8.39
CA MET A 48 -0.85 17.49 -7.83
C MET A 48 -0.23 17.89 -6.49
N VAL A 49 -0.03 16.94 -5.57
CA VAL A 49 0.58 17.17 -4.26
C VAL A 49 2.03 17.63 -4.41
N PHE A 50 2.80 17.04 -5.33
CA PHE A 50 4.16 17.48 -5.62
C PHE A 50 4.21 18.97 -6.01
N ILE A 51 3.32 19.42 -6.90
CA ILE A 51 3.22 20.83 -7.30
C ILE A 51 2.76 21.69 -6.11
N MET A 52 1.72 21.26 -5.38
CA MET A 52 1.17 22.02 -4.25
C MET A 52 2.18 22.23 -3.13
N LEU A 53 3.08 21.27 -2.86
CA LEU A 53 4.07 21.37 -1.79
C LEU A 53 5.15 22.46 -2.03
N PHE A 54 5.26 23.02 -3.23
CA PHE A 54 6.06 24.24 -3.47
C PHE A 54 5.41 25.50 -2.90
N PHE A 55 4.08 25.50 -2.75
CA PHE A 55 3.31 26.67 -2.33
C PHE A 55 2.72 26.52 -0.92
N VAL A 56 2.43 25.29 -0.50
CA VAL A 56 1.77 24.99 0.78
C VAL A 56 2.67 24.08 1.61
N LYS A 57 3.00 24.52 2.83
CA LYS A 57 3.72 23.69 3.80
C LYS A 57 2.73 22.83 4.56
N ALA A 58 2.93 21.51 4.55
CA ALA A 58 2.11 20.60 5.34
C ALA A 58 2.25 20.91 6.84
N GLY A 59 1.12 21.13 7.52
CA GLY A 59 1.06 21.60 8.91
C GLY A 59 1.39 20.56 9.98
N TYR A 60 2.44 19.76 9.77
CA TYR A 60 2.93 18.79 10.74
C TYR A 60 4.35 19.13 11.24
N GLY A 61 4.69 18.66 12.44
CA GLY A 61 6.03 18.80 13.01
C GLY A 61 6.43 20.26 13.23
N ARG A 62 7.44 20.75 12.50
CA ARG A 62 7.97 22.12 12.61
C ARG A 62 7.04 23.20 12.03
N HIS A 63 6.05 22.81 11.23
CA HIS A 63 5.11 23.72 10.56
C HIS A 63 3.70 23.66 11.16
N MET A 64 3.52 23.12 12.37
CA MET A 64 2.24 23.17 13.05
C MET A 64 1.84 24.61 13.40
N ASP A 65 0.72 25.07 12.86
CA ASP A 65 0.14 26.41 13.06
C ASP A 65 -1.21 26.39 13.80
N GLY A 66 -1.63 25.24 14.34
CA GLY A 66 -2.85 25.12 15.15
C GLY A 66 -4.16 25.04 14.36
N HIS A 67 -4.14 25.29 13.05
CA HIS A 67 -5.34 25.32 12.19
C HIS A 67 -5.79 23.93 11.70
N TRP A 68 -5.02 22.87 11.95
CA TRP A 68 -5.26 21.53 11.41
C TRP A 68 -6.17 20.62 12.26
N GLY A 69 -6.95 21.20 13.17
CA GLY A 69 -7.95 20.48 13.96
C GLY A 69 -7.43 19.84 15.26
N PRO A 70 -8.19 18.92 15.87
CA PRO A 70 -7.90 18.38 17.19
C PRO A 70 -6.60 17.57 17.21
N LYS A 71 -5.94 17.57 18.36
CA LYS A 71 -4.60 17.01 18.55
C LYS A 71 -4.65 15.70 19.34
N MET A 72 -3.84 14.72 18.95
CA MET A 72 -3.71 13.43 19.62
C MET A 72 -2.25 13.08 19.95
N ASN A 73 -2.04 11.99 20.70
CA ASN A 73 -0.71 11.49 21.01
C ASN A 73 0.03 11.11 19.70
N THR A 74 1.27 11.59 19.57
CA THR A 74 2.09 11.42 18.37
C THR A 74 2.41 9.96 18.08
N HIS A 75 2.78 9.18 19.10
CA HIS A 75 3.09 7.76 18.93
C HIS A 75 1.87 7.00 18.42
N LEU A 76 0.70 7.25 19.02
CA LEU A 76 -0.54 6.60 18.62
C LEU A 76 -0.97 7.04 17.21
N GLY A 77 -0.85 8.33 16.87
CA GLY A 77 -1.20 8.82 15.54
C GLY A 77 -0.33 8.20 14.44
N TRP A 78 0.99 8.11 14.67
CA TRP A 78 1.91 7.42 13.75
C TRP A 78 1.59 5.94 13.63
N PHE A 79 1.35 5.25 14.75
CA PHE A 79 0.97 3.85 14.74
C PHE A 79 -0.32 3.62 13.93
N ILE A 80 -1.39 4.36 14.23
CA ILE A 80 -2.69 4.21 13.57
C ILE A 80 -2.57 4.48 12.07
N MET A 81 -1.94 5.58 11.65
CA MET A 81 -1.91 5.92 10.22
C MET A 81 -1.05 4.97 9.39
N GLU A 82 -0.04 4.33 9.99
CA GLU A 82 0.83 3.38 9.29
C GLU A 82 0.31 1.93 9.37
N LEU A 83 -0.53 1.58 10.36
CA LEU A 83 -1.05 0.23 10.59
C LEU A 83 -1.71 -0.45 9.37
N PRO A 84 -2.48 0.25 8.49
CA PRO A 84 -3.08 -0.36 7.30
C PRO A 84 -2.05 -1.08 6.42
N THR A 85 -0.82 -0.59 6.37
CA THR A 85 0.26 -1.13 5.52
C THR A 85 0.64 -2.56 5.89
N ILE A 86 0.45 -2.95 7.16
CA ILE A 86 0.69 -4.31 7.65
C ILE A 86 -0.56 -5.16 7.44
N VAL A 87 -1.71 -4.67 7.91
CA VAL A 87 -2.96 -5.44 7.93
C VAL A 87 -3.41 -5.79 6.52
N ILE A 88 -3.50 -4.80 5.64
CA ILE A 88 -4.01 -5.02 4.28
C ILE A 88 -3.03 -5.84 3.46
N MET A 89 -1.72 -5.67 3.63
CA MET A 89 -0.72 -6.47 2.92
C MET A 89 -0.83 -7.95 3.31
N LEU A 90 -0.99 -8.26 4.60
CA LEU A 90 -1.25 -9.63 5.07
C LEU A 90 -2.57 -10.17 4.53
N LEU A 91 -3.63 -9.36 4.46
CA LEU A 91 -4.90 -9.77 3.90
C LEU A 91 -4.78 -10.09 2.40
N CYS A 92 -4.11 -9.24 1.62
CA CYS A 92 -3.87 -9.50 0.20
C CYS A 92 -3.06 -10.79 0.00
N PHE A 93 -2.00 -11.00 0.76
CA PHE A 93 -1.21 -12.24 0.70
C PHE A 93 -2.03 -13.47 1.15
N GLY A 94 -2.73 -13.37 2.27
CA GLY A 94 -3.52 -14.47 2.85
C GLY A 94 -4.67 -14.94 1.96
N LEU A 95 -5.29 -14.02 1.23
CA LEU A 95 -6.37 -14.31 0.27
C LEU A 95 -5.86 -14.76 -1.10
N SER A 96 -4.56 -14.62 -1.39
CA SER A 96 -3.98 -15.02 -2.68
C SER A 96 -3.67 -16.51 -2.77
N ASP A 97 -3.48 -16.99 -4.00
CA ASP A 97 -2.98 -18.33 -4.34
C ASP A 97 -1.43 -18.42 -4.31
N LYS A 98 -0.72 -17.29 -4.14
CA LYS A 98 0.75 -17.18 -4.27
C LYS A 98 1.56 -17.71 -3.09
N LYS A 99 0.96 -18.58 -2.26
CA LYS A 99 1.53 -19.10 -1.00
C LYS A 99 2.68 -20.10 -1.19
N THR A 100 2.95 -20.54 -2.41
CA THR A 100 4.06 -21.47 -2.73
C THR A 100 5.23 -20.77 -3.43
N SER A 101 5.06 -19.52 -3.86
CA SER A 101 6.06 -18.80 -4.65
C SER A 101 7.07 -18.08 -3.75
N ILE A 102 8.34 -18.49 -3.84
CA ILE A 102 9.45 -17.87 -3.10
C ILE A 102 9.60 -16.39 -3.46
N THR A 103 9.38 -16.03 -4.73
CA THR A 103 9.46 -14.64 -5.20
C THR A 103 8.45 -13.74 -4.48
N HIS A 104 7.21 -14.20 -4.32
CA HIS A 104 6.18 -13.45 -3.59
C HIS A 104 6.52 -13.29 -2.12
N TYR A 105 7.09 -14.33 -1.48
CA TYR A 105 7.62 -14.21 -0.12
C TYR A 105 8.78 -13.20 -0.03
N ALA A 106 9.67 -13.15 -1.03
CA ALA A 106 10.76 -12.18 -1.03
C ALA A 106 10.23 -10.73 -1.06
N PHE A 107 9.27 -10.43 -1.93
CA PHE A 107 8.61 -9.13 -1.95
C PHE A 107 7.85 -8.82 -0.65
N LEU A 108 7.14 -9.80 -0.10
CA LEU A 108 6.45 -9.68 1.19
C LEU A 108 7.44 -9.34 2.31
N MET A 109 8.61 -9.99 2.33
CA MET A 109 9.67 -9.73 3.31
C MET A 109 10.28 -8.34 3.16
N ILE A 110 10.54 -7.89 1.93
CA ILE A 110 11.01 -6.52 1.66
C ILE A 110 10.00 -5.49 2.23
N TRP A 111 8.71 -5.70 1.96
CA TRP A 111 7.64 -4.85 2.50
C TRP A 111 7.62 -4.85 4.03
N PHE A 112 7.66 -6.03 4.67
CA PHE A 112 7.61 -6.13 6.13
C PHE A 112 8.87 -5.59 6.81
N ILE A 113 10.06 -5.77 6.25
CA ILE A 113 11.29 -5.18 6.80
C ILE A 113 11.12 -3.66 6.91
N HIS A 114 10.51 -3.04 5.90
CA HIS A 114 10.20 -1.61 5.93
C HIS A 114 9.09 -1.29 6.93
N TYR A 115 7.89 -1.82 6.70
CA TYR A 115 6.69 -1.38 7.41
C TYR A 115 6.60 -1.89 8.85
N ALA A 116 7.18 -3.05 9.18
CA ALA A 116 7.24 -3.49 10.57
C ALA A 116 8.11 -2.53 11.41
N HIS A 117 9.22 -2.05 10.84
CA HIS A 117 10.00 -0.99 11.48
C HIS A 117 9.18 0.30 11.59
N ARG A 118 8.50 0.74 10.53
CA ARG A 118 7.73 1.99 10.51
C ARG A 118 6.51 2.00 11.42
N VAL A 119 5.85 0.85 11.61
CA VAL A 119 4.65 0.71 12.45
C VAL A 119 5.02 0.39 13.89
N PHE A 120 5.90 -0.58 14.13
CA PHE A 120 6.13 -1.11 15.48
C PHE A 120 7.39 -0.59 16.17
N ILE A 121 8.33 0.02 15.45
CA ILE A 121 9.61 0.48 16.03
C ILE A 121 9.69 2.01 16.00
N TYR A 122 9.48 2.60 14.83
CA TYR A 122 9.64 4.03 14.62
C TYR A 122 8.76 4.88 15.55
N PRO A 123 7.44 4.63 15.71
CA PRO A 123 6.59 5.51 16.49
C PRO A 123 7.05 5.57 17.93
N PHE A 124 7.42 4.43 18.53
CA PHE A 124 7.88 4.34 19.91
C PHE A 124 9.29 4.89 20.15
N ARG A 125 10.07 5.14 19.08
CA ARG A 125 11.38 5.79 19.17
C ARG A 125 11.34 7.31 18.97
N ILE A 126 10.17 7.90 18.70
CA ILE A 126 10.03 9.36 18.58
C ILE A 126 10.25 10.00 19.96
N LYS A 127 11.24 10.90 20.09
CA LYS A 127 11.44 11.68 21.33
C LYS A 127 10.60 12.97 21.29
N ASN A 128 9.94 13.28 22.41
CA ASN A 128 9.20 14.53 22.66
C ASN A 128 8.25 14.92 21.52
N GLY A 129 7.44 13.96 21.05
CA GLY A 129 6.57 14.19 19.91
C GLY A 129 5.48 15.22 20.22
N LYS A 130 5.65 16.48 19.82
CA LYS A 130 4.56 17.47 19.78
C LYS A 130 3.33 16.83 19.17
N LYS A 131 2.17 16.96 19.83
CA LYS A 131 0.92 16.29 19.42
C LYS A 131 0.68 16.42 17.92
N ILE A 132 0.34 15.32 17.26
CA ILE A 132 -0.08 15.28 15.86
C ILE A 132 -1.55 15.66 15.74
N THR A 133 -1.96 16.28 14.64
CA THR A 133 -3.38 16.55 14.39
C THR A 133 -4.10 15.36 13.79
N LEU A 134 -5.37 15.19 14.15
CA LEU A 134 -6.19 14.07 13.68
C LEU A 134 -6.37 14.09 12.16
N THR A 135 -6.46 15.28 11.56
CA THR A 135 -6.55 15.43 10.10
C THR A 135 -5.35 14.81 9.38
N ILE A 136 -4.13 15.02 9.90
CA ILE A 136 -2.91 14.46 9.30
C ILE A 136 -2.89 12.93 9.45
N VAL A 137 -3.31 12.43 10.61
CA VAL A 137 -3.44 10.97 10.84
C VAL A 137 -4.46 10.37 9.89
N ALA A 138 -5.62 11.00 9.70
CA ALA A 138 -6.67 10.52 8.80
C ALA A 138 -6.22 10.52 7.34
N MET A 139 -5.56 11.60 6.88
CA MET A 139 -5.00 11.68 5.53
C MET A 139 -3.92 10.61 5.31
N GLY A 140 -3.00 10.43 6.27
CA GLY A 140 -1.97 9.40 6.22
C GLY A 140 -2.55 8.00 6.22
N PHE A 141 -3.57 7.74 7.04
CA PHE A 141 -4.28 6.46 7.09
C PHE A 141 -4.92 6.14 5.74
N PHE A 142 -5.65 7.09 5.15
CA PHE A 142 -6.32 6.90 3.86
C PHE A 142 -5.29 6.70 2.73
N PHE A 143 -4.23 7.50 2.70
CA PHE A 143 -3.13 7.32 1.75
C PHE A 143 -2.53 5.92 1.87
N ASN A 144 -2.21 5.48 3.09
CA ASN A 144 -1.63 4.18 3.32
C ASN A 144 -2.59 3.04 2.96
N LEU A 145 -3.88 3.20 3.21
CA LEU A 145 -4.93 2.24 2.83
C LEU A 145 -4.99 2.05 1.30
N VAL A 146 -4.98 3.15 0.54
CA VAL A 146 -5.00 3.09 -0.92
C VAL A 146 -3.68 2.55 -1.47
N ASN A 147 -2.55 3.01 -0.93
CA ASN A 147 -1.22 2.59 -1.38
C ASN A 147 -1.00 1.08 -1.17
N VAL A 148 -1.25 0.57 0.04
CA VAL A 148 -1.10 -0.87 0.32
C VAL A 148 -2.07 -1.71 -0.51
N TYR A 149 -3.28 -1.22 -0.78
CA TYR A 149 -4.21 -1.88 -1.69
C TYR A 149 -3.60 -2.00 -3.10
N ILE A 150 -3.08 -0.89 -3.65
CA ILE A 150 -2.45 -0.90 -4.98
C ILE A 150 -1.30 -1.91 -5.04
N GLN A 151 -0.39 -1.86 -4.06
CA GLN A 151 0.80 -2.70 -4.06
C GLN A 151 0.46 -4.18 -3.80
N GLY A 152 -0.38 -4.45 -2.79
CA GLY A 152 -0.76 -5.81 -2.41
C GLY A 152 -1.63 -6.51 -3.44
N ARG A 153 -2.59 -5.81 -4.05
CA ARG A 153 -3.42 -6.39 -5.12
C ARG A 153 -2.64 -6.66 -6.38
N TRP A 154 -1.72 -5.76 -6.76
CA TRP A 154 -0.82 -6.01 -7.89
C TRP A 154 0.01 -7.26 -7.66
N LEU A 155 0.76 -7.29 -6.55
CA LEU A 155 1.75 -8.32 -6.28
C LEU A 155 1.13 -9.70 -6.13
N PHE A 156 -0.07 -9.82 -5.56
CA PHE A 156 -0.63 -11.12 -5.19
C PHE A 156 -1.84 -11.55 -6.02
N THR A 157 -2.28 -10.76 -7.00
CA THR A 157 -3.43 -11.14 -7.85
C THR A 157 -3.36 -10.52 -9.23
N LEU A 158 -3.35 -9.18 -9.32
CA LEU A 158 -3.61 -8.46 -10.58
C LEU A 158 -2.42 -8.41 -11.54
N SER A 159 -1.23 -8.85 -11.13
CA SER A 159 -0.09 -9.03 -12.03
C SER A 159 -0.19 -10.25 -12.93
N ASP A 160 -1.10 -11.20 -12.64
CA ASP A 160 -1.25 -12.39 -13.45
C ASP A 160 -1.79 -12.05 -14.85
N ALA A 161 -1.23 -12.70 -15.88
CA ALA A 161 -1.59 -12.47 -17.28
C ALA A 161 -3.09 -12.68 -17.58
N ILE A 162 -3.79 -13.49 -16.77
CA ILE A 162 -5.24 -13.71 -16.90
C ILE A 162 -6.07 -12.43 -16.74
N TYR A 163 -5.54 -11.43 -16.02
CA TYR A 163 -6.24 -10.15 -15.78
C TYR A 163 -5.78 -9.03 -16.72
N ALA A 164 -4.82 -9.28 -17.61
CA ALA A 164 -4.21 -8.24 -18.44
C ALA A 164 -5.23 -7.53 -19.35
N ASP A 165 -6.21 -8.28 -19.88
CA ASP A 165 -7.25 -7.74 -20.77
C ASP A 165 -8.36 -6.98 -20.03
N ASP A 166 -8.52 -7.22 -18.71
CA ASP A 166 -9.51 -6.56 -17.86
C ASP A 166 -8.97 -5.23 -17.25
N LEU A 167 -7.66 -4.99 -17.32
CA LEU A 167 -7.01 -3.75 -16.89
C LEU A 167 -7.20 -2.65 -17.95
N LEU A 168 -7.27 -1.38 -17.52
CA LEU A 168 -7.33 -0.26 -18.48
C LEU A 168 -6.04 -0.13 -19.32
N PHE A 169 -4.93 -0.63 -18.80
CA PHE A 169 -3.64 -0.62 -19.47
C PHE A 169 -2.94 -1.94 -19.24
N ASN A 170 -2.38 -2.50 -20.30
CA ASN A 170 -1.60 -3.72 -20.23
C ASN A 170 -0.18 -3.40 -19.72
N PHE A 171 -0.04 -3.30 -18.40
CA PHE A 171 1.24 -3.06 -17.73
C PHE A 171 1.98 -4.38 -17.50
N SER A 172 2.69 -4.86 -18.53
CA SER A 172 3.73 -5.90 -18.45
C SER A 172 3.29 -7.30 -17.98
N ASN A 173 3.58 -8.31 -18.82
CA ASN A 173 3.46 -9.75 -18.50
C ASN A 173 4.61 -10.23 -17.59
N ALA A 174 4.80 -9.60 -16.43
CA ALA A 174 5.84 -9.99 -15.49
C ALA A 174 5.36 -11.19 -14.65
N ASP A 175 5.88 -12.37 -14.94
CA ASP A 175 5.59 -13.56 -14.16
C ASP A 175 6.44 -13.60 -12.88
N TYR A 176 5.84 -13.18 -11.77
CA TYR A 176 6.45 -13.26 -10.44
C TYR A 176 6.31 -14.63 -9.79
N THR A 177 5.62 -15.60 -10.41
CA THR A 177 5.43 -16.92 -9.79
C THR A 177 6.71 -17.73 -9.78
N THR A 178 7.56 -17.56 -10.80
CA THR A 178 8.86 -18.23 -10.95
C THR A 178 9.95 -17.62 -10.07
N ILE A 179 10.84 -18.48 -9.57
CA ILE A 179 12.05 -18.06 -8.86
C ILE A 179 13.03 -17.29 -9.77
N ALA A 180 12.92 -17.47 -11.09
CA ALA A 180 13.78 -16.80 -12.06
C ALA A 180 13.72 -15.27 -11.93
N TRP A 181 12.58 -14.71 -11.50
CA TRP A 181 12.42 -13.28 -11.28
C TRP A 181 13.45 -12.70 -10.30
N LEU A 182 13.83 -13.46 -9.26
CA LEU A 182 14.82 -13.04 -8.25
C LEU A 182 16.22 -12.82 -8.83
N TYR A 183 16.52 -13.43 -9.98
CA TYR A 183 17.79 -13.28 -10.68
C TYR A 183 17.74 -12.23 -11.78
N THR A 184 16.59 -11.62 -12.03
CA THR A 184 16.47 -10.56 -13.04
C THR A 184 17.22 -9.31 -12.58
N PRO A 185 17.82 -8.54 -13.52
CA PRO A 185 18.45 -7.26 -13.20
C PRO A 185 17.51 -6.30 -12.46
N GLN A 186 16.22 -6.31 -12.82
CA GLN A 186 15.18 -5.48 -12.22
C GLN A 186 15.03 -5.76 -10.72
N PHE A 187 14.93 -7.03 -10.34
CA PHE A 187 14.79 -7.41 -8.93
C PHE A 187 16.08 -7.10 -8.14
N ILE A 188 17.24 -7.43 -8.70
CA ILE A 188 18.54 -7.22 -8.04
C ILE A 188 18.79 -5.73 -7.81
N ILE A 189 18.70 -4.92 -8.87
CA ILE A 189 18.92 -3.47 -8.80
C ILE A 189 17.88 -2.83 -7.88
N GLY A 190 16.60 -3.21 -8.01
CA GLY A 190 15.53 -2.71 -7.14
C GLY A 190 15.76 -3.01 -5.67
N THR A 191 16.24 -4.22 -5.35
CA THR A 191 16.55 -4.64 -3.98
C THR A 191 17.76 -3.88 -3.42
N ILE A 192 18.80 -3.64 -4.23
CA ILE A 192 19.95 -2.83 -3.81
C ILE A 192 19.52 -1.39 -3.51
N ILE A 193 18.74 -0.77 -4.40
CA ILE A 193 18.20 0.58 -4.20
C ILE A 193 17.37 0.64 -2.92
N PHE A 194 16.50 -0.35 -2.71
CA PHE A 194 15.69 -0.45 -1.49
C PHE A 194 16.58 -0.56 -0.25
N ALA A 195 17.57 -1.46 -0.24
CA ALA A 195 18.44 -1.67 0.93
C ALA A 195 19.26 -0.42 1.28
N VAL A 196 19.83 0.25 0.28
CA VAL A 196 20.56 1.50 0.46
C VAL A 196 19.63 2.60 0.99
N GLY A 197 18.46 2.78 0.37
CA GLY A 197 17.48 3.76 0.81
C GLY A 197 16.99 3.51 2.24
N TYR A 198 16.73 2.25 2.58
CA TYR A 198 16.33 1.84 3.92
C TYR A 198 17.40 2.12 4.97
N PHE A 199 18.67 1.84 4.66
CA PHE A 199 19.79 2.14 5.54
C PHE A 199 19.94 3.66 5.77
N ILE A 200 19.94 4.45 4.68
CA ILE A 200 20.04 5.92 4.75
C ILE A 200 18.90 6.48 5.60
N ASN A 201 17.66 6.04 5.34
CA ASN A 201 16.48 6.48 6.08
C ASN A 201 16.63 6.27 7.60
N LYS A 202 17.05 5.06 8.01
CA LYS A 202 17.27 4.75 9.43
C LYS A 202 18.40 5.54 10.06
N GLN A 203 19.49 5.73 9.32
CA GLN A 203 20.63 6.50 9.79
C GLN A 203 20.23 7.97 10.00
N SER A 204 19.50 8.55 9.06
CA SER A 204 18.96 9.91 9.19
C SER A 204 18.01 10.03 10.39
N ASP A 205 17.08 9.09 10.57
CA ASP A 205 16.18 9.07 11.73
C ASP A 205 16.95 8.93 13.06
N TYR A 206 18.01 8.13 13.09
CA TYR A 206 18.88 8.01 14.26
C TYR A 206 19.57 9.34 14.59
N ILE A 207 20.18 9.99 13.60
CA ILE A 207 20.82 11.30 13.76
C ILE A 207 19.81 12.34 14.28
N LEU A 208 18.65 12.47 13.62
CA LEU A 208 17.62 13.45 14.00
C LEU A 208 17.11 13.25 15.44
N ARG A 209 17.00 12.01 15.91
CA ARG A 209 16.58 11.71 17.29
C ARG A 209 17.65 12.05 18.32
N ASN A 210 18.92 11.95 17.97
CA ASN A 210 20.03 12.26 18.87
C ASN A 210 20.34 13.76 18.94
N LEU A 211 19.90 14.53 17.95
CA LEU A 211 19.96 15.98 18.00
C LEU A 211 18.95 16.60 18.98
N ARG A 212 17.89 15.87 19.36
CA ARG A 212 16.92 16.32 20.37
C ARG A 212 17.42 15.98 21.79
N LYS A 213 17.58 17.00 22.63
CA LYS A 213 17.88 16.82 24.06
C LYS A 213 16.70 16.11 24.75
N LEU A 214 17.00 15.33 25.80
CA LEU A 214 15.96 14.76 26.66
C LEU A 214 15.18 15.92 27.31
N GLY A 215 13.86 16.01 27.08
CA GLY A 215 12.99 17.01 27.70
C GLY A 215 12.54 18.23 26.87
N GLU A 216 12.97 18.41 25.61
CA GLU A 216 12.49 19.46 24.68
C GLU A 216 11.45 18.99 23.65
#